data_AF-I8VVB5-F1
#
_entry.id   AF-I8VVB5-F1
#
_cell.length_a   1.000
_cell.length_b   1.000
_cell.length_c   1.000
_cell.angle_alpha   90.00
_cell.angle_beta   90.00
_cell.angle_gamma   90.00
#
_symmetry.space_group_name_H-M   'P 1'
#
loop_
_entity.id
_entity.type
_entity.pdbx_description
1 polymer ?
#
loop_
_entity_poly.entity_id
_entity_poly.type
_entity_poly.pdbx_seq_one_letter_code
_entity_poly.pdbx_strand_id
1 'polypeptide(L)'
;MEPSIYSYSLCIALPLMLFFGFYFLLAPTSEKAIFNNYLRSRRIMGVAILLLAANYSVHFFFGIRFKNTDAAILMNLSTYFLCYWLFSSALTTLLDRFYITKRRLRTHICLWILFSILSGIVLLLLPKGGLQTTVMFALAAWLVIYGLFLTRRLLRAYHRVIRIFDDTRADDIGAYIKWLSIFTYWAVTFGVGCGLLTFLPDEYVYIWILSSVPFYIYLFLCYLNYLLFYEQVENAMEDGMTSEEEDLCDTTNREQAQRQDTPFSMPK
;
A
#
# COMPACT_ATOMS: atom_id res chain seq x y z
N MET A 1 -22.64 -25.37 -13.57
CA MET A 1 -21.94 -25.16 -12.29
C MET A 1 -22.92 -24.43 -11.39
N GLU A 2 -23.39 -25.06 -10.31
CA GLU A 2 -24.12 -24.32 -9.28
C GLU A 2 -23.26 -23.13 -8.84
N PRO A 3 -23.78 -21.90 -8.82
CA PRO A 3 -22.99 -20.74 -8.45
C PRO A 3 -22.61 -20.87 -6.97
N SER A 4 -21.33 -21.14 -6.72
CA SER A 4 -20.80 -21.23 -5.36
C SER A 4 -20.76 -19.83 -4.73
N ILE A 5 -20.82 -19.77 -3.39
CA ILE A 5 -20.70 -18.51 -2.62
C ILE A 5 -19.44 -17.73 -3.03
N TYR A 6 -18.38 -18.43 -3.42
CA TYR A 6 -17.17 -17.86 -4.01
C TYR A 6 -17.45 -17.04 -5.28
N SER A 7 -18.18 -17.59 -6.26
CA SER A 7 -18.53 -16.88 -7.49
C SER A 7 -19.40 -15.65 -7.23
N TYR A 8 -20.35 -15.73 -6.28
CA TYR A 8 -21.14 -14.58 -5.86
C TYR A 8 -20.29 -13.48 -5.22
N SER A 9 -19.34 -13.85 -4.35
CA SER A 9 -18.43 -12.89 -3.73
C SER A 9 -17.59 -12.13 -4.77
N LEU A 10 -17.09 -12.83 -5.79
CA LEU A 10 -16.37 -12.20 -6.91
C LEU A 10 -17.29 -11.30 -7.75
N CYS A 11 -18.54 -11.72 -7.98
CA CYS A 11 -19.53 -10.93 -8.73
C CYS A 11 -19.86 -9.60 -8.03
N ILE A 12 -19.80 -9.54 -6.70
CA ILE A 12 -19.99 -8.31 -5.93
C ILE A 12 -18.71 -7.45 -5.94
N ALA A 13 -17.55 -8.05 -5.70
CA ALA A 13 -16.29 -7.32 -5.59
C ALA A 13 -15.82 -6.75 -6.94
N LEU A 14 -15.96 -7.49 -8.05
CA LEU A 14 -15.43 -7.10 -9.36
C LEU A 14 -15.98 -5.77 -9.89
N PRO A 15 -17.30 -5.57 -10.02
CA PRO A 15 -17.86 -4.30 -10.51
C PRO A 15 -17.43 -3.12 -9.64
N LEU A 16 -17.40 -3.31 -8.32
CA LEU A 16 -16.99 -2.29 -7.36
C LEU A 16 -15.53 -1.86 -7.58
N MET A 17 -14.62 -2.84 -7.70
CA MET A 17 -13.20 -2.58 -7.93
C MET A 17 -12.96 -1.93 -9.29
N LEU A 18 -13.64 -2.38 -10.34
CA LEU A 18 -13.57 -1.76 -11.66
C LEU A 18 -14.04 -0.31 -11.60
N PHE A 19 -15.20 -0.06 -10.98
CA PHE A 19 -15.73 1.29 -10.82
C PHE A 19 -14.74 2.20 -10.08
N PHE A 20 -14.26 1.80 -8.90
CA PHE A 20 -13.29 2.60 -8.13
C PHE A 20 -11.97 2.80 -8.86
N GLY A 21 -11.44 1.75 -9.49
CA GLY A 21 -10.20 1.79 -10.24
C GLY A 21 -10.26 2.77 -11.41
N PHE A 22 -11.30 2.67 -12.24
CA PHE A 22 -11.50 3.59 -13.36
C PHE A 22 -11.82 5.02 -12.89
N TYR A 23 -12.63 5.17 -11.84
CA TYR A 23 -12.92 6.48 -11.26
C TYR A 23 -11.62 7.16 -10.82
N PHE A 24 -10.73 6.45 -10.12
CA PHE A 24 -9.47 7.02 -9.68
C PHE A 24 -8.56 7.45 -10.84
N LEU A 25 -8.60 6.74 -11.97
CA LEU A 25 -7.81 7.11 -13.15
C LEU A 25 -8.41 8.26 -13.95
N LEU A 26 -9.73 8.28 -14.12
CA LEU A 26 -10.40 9.05 -15.16
C LEU A 26 -11.21 10.24 -14.64
N ALA A 27 -11.70 10.20 -13.40
CA ALA A 27 -12.60 11.27 -12.96
C ALA A 27 -11.84 12.61 -12.86
N PRO A 28 -12.45 13.71 -13.35
CA PRO A 28 -11.81 15.01 -13.39
C PRO A 28 -11.61 15.56 -11.98
N THR A 29 -10.50 16.27 -11.79
CA THR A 29 -10.18 17.00 -10.56
C THR A 29 -9.55 18.34 -10.92
N SER A 30 -9.53 19.27 -9.97
CA SER A 30 -8.89 20.59 -10.16
C SER A 30 -7.44 20.47 -10.64
N GLU A 31 -7.08 21.24 -11.66
CA GLU A 31 -5.73 21.24 -12.27
C GLU A 31 -4.73 22.16 -11.51
N LYS A 32 -5.06 22.67 -10.32
CA LYS A 32 -4.09 23.46 -9.54
C LYS A 32 -2.85 22.60 -9.26
N ALA A 33 -1.66 23.20 -9.39
CA ALA A 33 -0.37 22.51 -9.19
C ALA A 33 -0.26 21.82 -7.82
N ILE A 34 -0.96 22.35 -6.80
CA ILE A 34 -1.02 21.81 -5.44
C ILE A 34 -1.54 20.36 -5.47
N PHE A 35 -2.50 20.00 -6.34
CA PHE A 35 -3.12 18.65 -6.40
C PHE A 35 -2.27 17.59 -7.10
N ASN A 36 -1.09 17.91 -7.63
CA ASN A 36 -0.32 16.98 -8.45
C ASN A 36 0.08 15.70 -7.68
N ASN A 37 0.39 15.83 -6.39
CA ASN A 37 0.72 14.70 -5.52
C ASN A 37 -0.51 13.81 -5.28
N TYR A 38 -1.64 14.41 -4.94
CA TYR A 38 -2.91 13.71 -4.81
C TYR A 38 -3.27 12.96 -6.09
N LEU A 39 -3.21 13.62 -7.24
CA LEU A 39 -3.49 13.03 -8.54
C LEU A 39 -2.59 11.82 -8.83
N ARG A 40 -1.30 11.94 -8.51
CA ARG A 40 -0.35 10.85 -8.68
C ARG A 40 -0.66 9.67 -7.75
N SER A 41 -0.90 9.93 -6.48
CA SER A 41 -1.29 8.91 -5.49
C SER A 41 -2.57 8.20 -5.93
N ARG A 42 -3.60 8.96 -6.26
CA ARG A 42 -4.91 8.48 -6.72
C ARG A 42 -4.77 7.60 -7.96
N ARG A 43 -3.98 8.01 -8.96
CA ARG A 43 -3.77 7.19 -10.17
C ARG A 43 -3.06 5.88 -9.87
N ILE A 44 -2.02 5.90 -9.02
CA ILE A 44 -1.32 4.68 -8.60
C ILE A 44 -2.27 3.74 -7.85
N MET A 45 -3.11 4.29 -6.97
CA MET A 45 -4.15 3.53 -6.27
C MET A 45 -5.14 2.91 -7.25
N GLY A 46 -5.60 3.67 -8.24
CA GLY A 46 -6.48 3.18 -9.32
C GLY A 46 -5.86 1.99 -10.07
N VAL A 47 -4.58 2.09 -10.47
CA VAL A 47 -3.85 0.98 -11.10
C VAL A 47 -3.79 -0.24 -10.17
N ALA A 48 -3.55 -0.05 -8.88
CA ALA A 48 -3.49 -1.13 -7.91
C ALA A 48 -4.83 -1.87 -7.79
N ILE A 49 -5.94 -1.14 -7.71
CA ILE A 49 -7.28 -1.71 -7.63
C ILE A 49 -7.64 -2.45 -8.93
N LEU A 50 -7.32 -1.87 -10.10
CA LEU A 50 -7.56 -2.53 -11.38
C LEU A 50 -6.72 -3.79 -11.57
N LEU A 51 -5.49 -3.80 -11.06
CA LEU A 51 -4.64 -5.00 -11.07
C LEU A 51 -5.25 -6.12 -10.23
N LEU A 52 -5.80 -5.81 -9.05
CA LEU A 52 -6.54 -6.79 -8.25
C LEU A 52 -7.85 -7.21 -8.95
N ALA A 53 -8.54 -6.30 -9.62
CA ALA A 53 -9.75 -6.62 -10.39
C ALA A 53 -9.44 -7.56 -11.57
N ALA A 54 -8.30 -7.36 -12.25
CA ALA A 54 -7.83 -8.27 -13.29
C ALA A 54 -7.55 -9.67 -12.71
N ASN A 55 -6.90 -9.74 -11.55
CA ASN A 55 -6.67 -11.00 -10.86
C ASN A 55 -7.99 -11.71 -10.49
N TYR A 56 -8.95 -10.98 -9.92
CA TYR A 56 -10.29 -11.51 -9.60
C TYR A 56 -11.07 -11.92 -10.85
N SER A 57 -10.86 -11.25 -11.99
CA SER A 57 -11.48 -11.60 -13.26
C SER A 57 -10.96 -12.96 -13.76
N VAL A 58 -9.66 -13.24 -13.59
CA VAL A 58 -9.11 -14.56 -13.93
C VAL A 58 -9.76 -15.67 -13.08
N HIS A 59 -9.94 -15.41 -11.79
CA HIS A 59 -10.66 -16.33 -10.89
C HIS A 59 -12.11 -16.54 -11.30
N PHE A 60 -12.80 -15.47 -11.69
CA PHE A 60 -14.21 -15.51 -12.06
C PHE A 60 -14.47 -16.22 -13.40
N PHE A 61 -13.73 -15.87 -14.45
CA PHE A 61 -13.97 -16.39 -15.80
C PHE A 61 -13.32 -17.76 -16.05
N PHE A 62 -12.13 -18.00 -15.52
CA PHE A 62 -11.40 -19.25 -15.80
C PHE A 62 -11.54 -20.29 -14.70
N GLY A 63 -12.03 -19.90 -13.51
CA GLY A 63 -12.12 -20.79 -12.36
C GLY A 63 -10.77 -21.39 -12.00
N ILE A 64 -9.68 -20.63 -12.19
CA ILE A 64 -8.30 -21.15 -12.14
C ILE A 64 -8.00 -21.87 -10.82
N ARG A 65 -8.59 -21.40 -9.72
CA ARG A 65 -8.48 -21.99 -8.40
C ARG A 65 -8.97 -23.44 -8.32
N PHE A 66 -10.06 -23.77 -9.03
CA PHE A 66 -10.62 -25.13 -9.08
C PHE A 66 -9.93 -26.03 -10.11
N LYS A 67 -9.27 -25.44 -11.12
CA LYS A 67 -8.54 -26.19 -12.16
C LYS A 67 -7.10 -26.51 -11.75
N ASN A 68 -6.43 -25.54 -11.13
CA ASN A 68 -5.04 -25.65 -10.73
C ASN A 68 -4.76 -24.71 -9.55
N THR A 69 -4.85 -25.25 -8.34
CA THR A 69 -4.67 -24.52 -7.09
C THR A 69 -3.27 -23.90 -6.99
N ASP A 70 -2.22 -24.61 -7.43
CA ASP A 70 -0.84 -24.11 -7.37
C ASP A 70 -0.63 -22.91 -8.29
N ALA A 71 -1.17 -22.96 -9.51
CA ALA A 71 -1.14 -21.84 -10.44
C ALA A 71 -1.91 -20.63 -9.89
N ALA A 72 -3.06 -20.87 -9.27
CA ALA A 72 -3.87 -19.83 -8.64
C ALA A 72 -3.12 -19.14 -7.48
N ILE A 73 -2.43 -19.91 -6.64
CA ILE A 73 -1.61 -19.40 -5.54
C ILE A 73 -0.46 -18.55 -6.07
N LEU A 74 0.32 -19.06 -7.03
CA LEU A 74 1.48 -18.36 -7.57
C LEU A 74 1.11 -17.08 -8.33
N MET A 75 0.00 -17.11 -9.08
CA MET A 75 -0.57 -15.91 -9.72
C MET A 75 -1.00 -14.87 -8.69
N ASN A 76 -1.67 -15.29 -7.62
CA ASN A 76 -2.07 -14.41 -6.52
C ASN A 76 -0.84 -13.80 -5.83
N LEU A 77 0.18 -14.60 -5.51
CA LEU A 77 1.41 -14.11 -4.88
C LEU A 77 2.12 -13.06 -5.73
N SER A 78 2.26 -13.28 -7.05
CA SER A 78 2.86 -12.29 -7.96
C SER A 78 2.01 -11.01 -8.05
N THR A 79 0.69 -11.15 -8.14
CA THR A 79 -0.24 -10.01 -8.14
C THR A 79 -0.12 -9.21 -6.86
N TYR A 80 -0.11 -9.88 -5.69
CA TYR A 80 -0.01 -9.23 -4.39
C TYR A 80 1.33 -8.57 -4.17
N PHE A 81 2.42 -9.11 -4.71
CA PHE A 81 3.72 -8.45 -4.70
C PHE A 81 3.64 -7.06 -5.33
N LEU A 82 3.06 -6.97 -6.53
CA LEU A 82 2.91 -5.73 -7.26
C LEU A 82 1.89 -4.81 -6.59
N CYS A 83 0.78 -5.34 -6.09
CA CYS A 83 -0.24 -4.58 -5.38
C CYS A 83 0.27 -3.98 -4.07
N TYR A 84 1.00 -4.74 -3.23
CA TYR A 84 1.60 -4.21 -1.99
C TYR A 84 2.46 -2.99 -2.29
N TRP A 85 3.26 -3.09 -3.35
CA TRP A 85 4.10 -1.99 -3.76
C TRP A 85 3.29 -0.78 -4.24
N LEU A 86 2.29 -0.98 -5.09
CA LEU A 86 1.45 0.11 -5.60
C LEU A 86 0.63 0.77 -4.49
N PHE A 87 -0.03 -0.02 -3.62
CA PHE A 87 -0.75 0.48 -2.45
C PHE A 87 0.18 1.27 -1.52
N SER A 88 1.32 0.69 -1.11
CA SER A 88 2.28 1.39 -0.26
C SER A 88 2.79 2.68 -0.91
N SER A 89 3.06 2.66 -2.22
CA SER A 89 3.53 3.84 -2.94
C SER A 89 2.45 4.92 -3.05
N ALA A 90 1.20 4.56 -3.34
CA ALA A 90 0.08 5.49 -3.38
C ALA A 90 -0.08 6.19 -2.04
N LEU A 91 -0.12 5.43 -0.94
CA LEU A 91 -0.31 5.99 0.40
C LEU A 91 0.87 6.83 0.87
N THR A 92 2.09 6.38 0.60
CA THR A 92 3.26 7.19 0.98
C THR A 92 3.35 8.47 0.14
N THR A 93 2.91 8.45 -1.12
CA THR A 93 2.85 9.67 -1.96
C THR A 93 1.80 10.67 -1.48
N LEU A 94 0.77 10.19 -0.79
CA LEU A 94 -0.23 11.05 -0.17
C LEU A 94 0.33 11.78 1.07
N LEU A 95 1.34 11.19 1.71
CA LEU A 95 1.97 11.68 2.95
C LEU A 95 3.29 12.44 2.71
N ASP A 96 4.00 12.14 1.62
CA ASP A 96 5.33 12.68 1.33
C ASP A 96 5.46 13.03 -0.16
N ARG A 97 5.56 14.33 -0.44
CA ARG A 97 5.66 14.96 -1.77
C ARG A 97 6.86 14.45 -2.59
N PHE A 98 7.93 13.95 -1.95
CA PHE A 98 9.18 13.53 -2.63
C PHE A 98 9.39 12.01 -2.69
N TYR A 99 8.38 11.21 -2.36
CA TYR A 99 8.59 9.78 -2.16
C TYR A 99 8.93 8.98 -3.44
N ILE A 100 8.33 9.29 -4.59
CA ILE A 100 8.50 8.46 -5.80
C ILE A 100 9.73 8.87 -6.60
N THR A 101 10.79 8.10 -6.46
CA THR A 101 12.02 8.19 -7.26
C THR A 101 12.05 7.15 -8.38
N LYS A 102 12.52 7.52 -9.59
CA LYS A 102 12.70 6.60 -10.74
C LYS A 102 13.51 5.34 -10.40
N ARG A 103 14.52 5.48 -9.53
CA ARG A 103 15.37 4.38 -9.06
C ARG A 103 14.58 3.32 -8.29
N ARG A 104 13.69 3.75 -7.37
CA ARG A 104 12.85 2.84 -6.57
C ARG A 104 11.86 2.10 -7.46
N LEU A 105 11.24 2.81 -8.42
CA LEU A 105 10.34 2.21 -9.41
C LEU A 105 11.02 1.05 -10.15
N ARG A 106 12.24 1.29 -10.66
CA ARG A 106 13.02 0.25 -11.34
C ARG A 106 13.31 -0.93 -10.42
N THR A 107 13.74 -0.68 -9.18
CA THR A 107 14.03 -1.77 -8.22
C THR A 107 12.83 -2.65 -7.94
N HIS A 108 11.65 -2.07 -7.67
CA HIS A 108 10.45 -2.84 -7.37
C HIS A 108 9.92 -3.61 -8.59
N ILE A 109 9.99 -3.02 -9.79
CA ILE A 109 9.67 -3.72 -11.04
C ILE A 109 10.63 -4.90 -11.28
N CYS A 110 11.94 -4.70 -11.12
CA CYS A 110 12.92 -5.78 -11.27
C CYS A 110 12.67 -6.91 -10.27
N LEU A 111 12.39 -6.58 -9.00
CA LEU A 111 12.06 -7.57 -7.98
C LEU A 111 10.78 -8.33 -8.31
N TRP A 112 9.75 -7.64 -8.79
CA TRP A 112 8.49 -8.28 -9.20
C TRP A 112 8.68 -9.21 -10.41
N ILE A 113 9.44 -8.79 -11.42
CA ILE A 113 9.77 -9.63 -12.58
C ILE A 113 10.53 -10.88 -12.12
N LEU A 114 11.55 -10.72 -11.28
CA LEU A 114 12.31 -11.84 -10.72
C LEU A 114 11.39 -12.80 -9.95
N PHE A 115 10.52 -12.28 -9.08
CA PHE A 115 9.57 -13.07 -8.32
C PHE A 115 8.59 -13.83 -9.23
N SER A 116 8.13 -13.19 -10.31
CA SER A 116 7.19 -13.78 -11.26
C SER A 116 7.83 -14.87 -12.12
N ILE A 117 9.07 -14.66 -12.56
CA ILE A 117 9.85 -15.68 -13.28
C ILE A 117 10.09 -16.89 -12.37
N LEU A 118 10.50 -16.65 -11.12
CA LEU A 118 10.71 -17.74 -10.15
C LEU A 118 9.41 -18.50 -9.87
N SER A 119 8.28 -17.80 -9.74
CA SER A 119 6.96 -18.41 -9.60
C SER A 119 6.61 -19.27 -10.84
N GLY A 120 6.88 -18.78 -12.05
CA GLY A 120 6.67 -19.55 -13.28
C GLY A 120 7.55 -20.80 -13.36
N ILE A 121 8.81 -20.70 -12.94
CA ILE A 121 9.73 -21.85 -12.86
C ILE A 121 9.18 -22.90 -11.89
N VAL A 122 8.70 -22.48 -10.71
CA VAL A 122 8.10 -23.39 -9.72
C VAL A 122 6.87 -24.10 -10.26
N LEU A 123 6.07 -23.43 -11.08
CA LEU A 123 4.88 -24.03 -11.68
C LEU A 123 5.21 -25.01 -12.82
N LEU A 124 6.21 -24.70 -13.65
CA LEU A 124 6.48 -25.42 -14.90
C LEU A 124 7.57 -26.50 -14.77
N LEU A 125 8.60 -26.28 -13.95
CA LEU A 125 9.78 -27.16 -13.89
C LEU A 125 9.77 -28.10 -12.69
N LEU A 126 9.09 -27.75 -11.59
CA LEU A 126 9.06 -28.59 -10.39
C LEU A 126 7.93 -29.63 -10.47
N PRO A 127 8.24 -30.91 -10.18
CA PRO A 127 7.21 -31.95 -10.12
C PRO A 127 6.27 -31.69 -8.95
N LYS A 128 4.99 -32.02 -9.13
CA LYS A 128 3.98 -31.93 -8.08
C LYS A 128 4.39 -32.81 -6.89
N GLY A 129 4.49 -32.21 -5.71
CA GLY A 129 4.90 -32.90 -4.50
C GLY A 129 5.42 -31.94 -3.42
N GLY A 130 5.94 -32.52 -2.33
CA GLY A 130 6.36 -31.74 -1.15
C GLY A 130 7.42 -30.67 -1.43
N LEU A 131 8.29 -30.89 -2.42
CA LEU A 131 9.30 -29.90 -2.82
C LEU A 131 8.66 -28.63 -3.41
N GLN A 132 7.69 -28.78 -4.32
CA GLN A 132 6.98 -27.65 -4.93
C GLN A 132 6.24 -26.84 -3.86
N THR A 133 5.51 -27.53 -2.98
CA THR A 133 4.80 -26.91 -1.86
C THR A 133 5.75 -26.15 -0.92
N THR A 134 6.93 -26.72 -0.61
CA THR A 134 7.94 -26.06 0.23
C THR A 134 8.45 -24.77 -0.41
N VAL A 135 8.73 -24.79 -1.72
CA VAL A 135 9.18 -23.59 -2.44
C VAL A 135 8.06 -22.54 -2.53
N MET A 136 6.80 -22.94 -2.69
CA MET A 136 5.66 -22.02 -2.64
C MET A 136 5.52 -21.33 -1.28
N PHE A 137 5.72 -22.06 -0.18
CA PHE A 137 5.76 -21.46 1.16
C PHE A 137 6.94 -20.49 1.31
N ALA A 138 8.11 -20.81 0.76
CA ALA A 138 9.25 -19.89 0.77
C ALA A 138 8.96 -18.59 -0.03
N LEU A 139 8.32 -18.71 -1.19
CA LEU A 139 7.89 -17.54 -1.99
C LEU A 139 6.88 -16.68 -1.24
N ALA A 140 5.92 -17.30 -0.55
CA ALA A 140 4.98 -16.55 0.27
C ALA A 140 5.64 -15.91 1.49
N ALA A 141 6.57 -16.59 2.16
CA ALA A 141 7.34 -16.01 3.25
C ALA A 141 8.14 -14.79 2.78
N TRP A 142 8.75 -14.86 1.58
CA TRP A 142 9.38 -13.70 0.95
C TRP A 142 8.37 -12.57 0.74
N LEU A 143 7.19 -12.85 0.17
CA LEU A 143 6.14 -11.83 -0.01
C LEU A 143 5.73 -11.18 1.31
N VAL A 144 5.57 -11.97 2.39
CA VAL A 144 5.21 -11.47 3.72
C VAL A 144 6.33 -10.56 4.27
N ILE A 145 7.59 -10.98 4.20
CA ILE A 145 8.74 -10.16 4.63
C ILE A 145 8.78 -8.84 3.86
N TYR A 146 8.56 -8.90 2.54
CA TYR A 146 8.50 -7.73 1.68
C TYR A 146 7.34 -6.79 2.07
N GLY A 147 6.14 -7.34 2.29
CA GLY A 147 4.97 -6.58 2.74
C GLY A 147 5.17 -5.94 4.11
N LEU A 148 5.81 -6.63 5.06
CA LEU A 148 6.16 -6.08 6.38
C LEU A 148 7.18 -4.94 6.26
N PHE A 149 8.17 -5.07 5.38
CA PHE A 149 9.14 -4.00 5.12
C PHE A 149 8.46 -2.74 4.57
N LEU A 150 7.58 -2.88 3.57
CA LEU A 150 6.79 -1.77 3.01
C LEU A 150 5.86 -1.15 4.07
N THR A 151 5.21 -1.98 4.88
CA THR A 151 4.33 -1.56 5.98
C THR A 151 5.09 -0.73 7.01
N ARG A 152 6.23 -1.22 7.51
CA ARG A 152 7.05 -0.49 8.49
C ARG A 152 7.52 0.86 7.96
N ARG A 153 7.74 0.95 6.66
CA ARG A 153 8.12 2.20 6.02
C ARG A 153 6.95 3.16 5.93
N LEU A 154 5.79 2.68 5.48
CA LEU A 154 4.56 3.46 5.42
C LEU A 154 4.18 4.00 6.80
N LEU A 155 4.21 3.15 7.84
CA LEU A 155 3.92 3.56 9.22
C LEU A 155 4.90 4.61 9.74
N ARG A 156 6.18 4.54 9.37
CA ARG A 156 7.15 5.58 9.74
C ARG A 156 6.89 6.92 9.08
N ALA A 157 6.55 6.92 7.79
CA ALA A 157 6.14 8.15 7.08
C ALA A 157 4.86 8.71 7.71
N TYR A 158 3.89 7.84 7.99
CA TYR A 158 2.64 8.20 8.65
C TYR A 158 2.85 8.81 10.04
N HIS A 159 3.62 8.18 10.93
CA HIS A 159 3.90 8.71 12.27
C HIS A 159 4.66 10.04 12.23
N ARG A 160 5.51 10.28 11.23
CA ARG A 160 6.14 11.60 11.03
C ARG A 160 5.08 12.65 10.77
N VAL A 161 4.18 12.39 9.81
CA VAL A 161 3.12 13.32 9.44
C VAL A 161 2.16 13.59 10.61
N ILE A 162 1.79 12.57 11.40
CA ILE A 162 0.96 12.79 12.60
C ILE A 162 1.64 13.73 13.59
N ARG A 163 2.93 13.53 13.87
CA ARG A 163 3.67 14.36 14.82
C ARG A 163 3.60 15.84 14.42
N ILE A 164 3.85 16.11 13.14
CA ILE A 164 3.79 17.46 12.58
C ILE A 164 2.41 18.08 12.84
N PHE A 165 1.33 17.32 12.63
CA PHE A 165 -0.03 17.83 12.82
C PHE A 165 -0.47 17.99 14.28
N ASP A 166 -0.01 17.12 15.19
CA ASP A 166 -0.31 17.26 16.63
C ASP A 166 0.23 18.59 17.18
N ASP A 167 1.33 19.09 16.62
CA ASP A 167 1.91 20.39 17.00
C ASP A 167 1.14 21.59 16.42
N THR A 168 0.39 21.43 15.31
CA THR A 168 -0.30 22.54 14.61
C THR A 168 -1.72 22.87 15.12
N ARG A 169 -2.27 22.17 16.14
CA ARG A 169 -3.56 22.47 16.84
C ARG A 169 -4.70 23.10 15.99
N ALA A 170 -5.09 22.45 14.89
CA ALA A 170 -6.36 22.76 14.23
C ALA A 170 -7.36 21.62 14.47
N ASP A 171 -8.42 21.87 15.23
CA ASP A 171 -9.44 20.87 15.61
C ASP A 171 -10.08 20.18 14.39
N ASP A 172 -10.12 20.85 13.22
CA ASP A 172 -10.63 20.30 11.96
C ASP A 172 -9.72 19.24 11.33
N ILE A 173 -8.41 19.25 11.63
CA ILE A 173 -7.42 18.29 11.11
C ILE A 173 -7.45 16.97 11.91
N GLY A 174 -7.86 17.02 13.19
CA GLY A 174 -7.91 15.84 14.05
C GLY A 174 -8.87 14.74 13.55
N ALA A 175 -10.01 15.14 12.98
CA ALA A 175 -10.92 14.20 12.33
C ALA A 175 -10.24 13.51 11.14
N TYR A 176 -9.53 14.27 10.31
CA TYR A 176 -8.80 13.75 9.15
C TYR A 176 -7.70 12.75 9.54
N ILE A 177 -6.86 13.07 10.52
CA ILE A 177 -5.80 12.17 11.01
C ILE A 177 -6.38 10.84 11.48
N LYS A 178 -7.54 10.88 12.15
CA LYS A 178 -8.24 9.69 12.63
C LYS A 178 -8.71 8.80 11.48
N TRP A 179 -9.29 9.38 10.42
CA TRP A 179 -9.70 8.63 9.22
C TRP A 179 -8.51 7.99 8.51
N LEU A 180 -7.42 8.75 8.34
CA LEU A 180 -6.18 8.28 7.73
C LEU A 180 -5.49 7.19 8.57
N SER A 181 -5.58 7.29 9.91
CA SER A 181 -5.10 6.28 10.86
C SER A 181 -5.81 4.96 10.65
N ILE A 182 -7.15 4.98 10.78
CA ILE A 182 -8.00 3.81 10.62
C ILE A 182 -7.75 3.18 9.26
N PHE A 183 -7.71 4.00 8.22
CA PHE A 183 -7.42 3.57 6.85
C PHE A 183 -6.06 2.84 6.73
N THR A 184 -4.99 3.42 7.28
CA THR A 184 -3.64 2.86 7.19
C THR A 184 -3.54 1.51 7.91
N TYR A 185 -4.13 1.38 9.09
CA TYR A 185 -4.17 0.11 9.81
C TYR A 185 -5.00 -0.96 9.09
N TRP A 186 -6.14 -0.59 8.51
CA TRP A 186 -6.92 -1.51 7.68
C TRP A 186 -6.16 -1.92 6.41
N ALA A 187 -5.48 -0.98 5.74
CA ALA A 187 -4.68 -1.27 4.56
C ALA A 187 -3.51 -2.21 4.86
N VAL A 188 -2.90 -2.09 6.04
CA VAL A 188 -1.88 -3.01 6.53
C VAL A 188 -2.47 -4.39 6.84
N THR A 189 -3.62 -4.43 7.51
CA THR A 189 -4.31 -5.68 7.89
C THR A 189 -4.74 -6.46 6.65
N PHE A 190 -5.43 -5.80 5.71
CA PHE A 190 -5.82 -6.38 4.42
C PHE A 190 -4.62 -6.65 3.52
N GLY A 191 -3.60 -5.79 3.55
CA GLY A 191 -2.35 -5.98 2.84
C GLY A 191 -1.66 -7.26 3.30
N VAL A 192 -1.10 -7.28 4.51
CA VAL A 192 -0.36 -8.43 5.06
C VAL A 192 -1.23 -9.70 5.12
N GLY A 193 -2.52 -9.55 5.44
CA GLY A 193 -3.48 -10.65 5.48
C GLY A 193 -3.62 -11.36 4.13
N CYS A 194 -3.62 -10.62 3.01
CA CYS A 194 -3.78 -11.22 1.68
C CYS A 194 -2.71 -12.30 1.38
N GLY A 195 -1.47 -12.07 1.81
CA GLY A 195 -0.35 -12.99 1.61
C GLY A 195 -0.45 -14.28 2.41
N LEU A 196 -0.91 -14.21 3.68
CA LEU A 196 -1.15 -15.41 4.48
C LEU A 196 -2.39 -16.19 4.02
N LEU A 197 -3.45 -15.46 3.68
CA LEU A 197 -4.75 -16.06 3.37
C LEU A 197 -4.83 -16.63 1.95
N THR A 198 -3.78 -16.46 1.14
CA THR A 198 -3.66 -17.13 -0.17
C THR A 198 -3.70 -18.67 -0.04
N PHE A 199 -3.24 -19.21 1.10
CA PHE A 199 -3.26 -20.64 1.40
C PHE A 199 -4.53 -21.10 2.11
N LEU A 200 -5.52 -20.23 2.35
CA LEU A 200 -6.75 -20.70 3.01
C LEU A 200 -7.45 -21.76 2.15
N PRO A 201 -8.12 -22.74 2.80
CA PRO A 201 -8.98 -23.68 2.12
C PRO A 201 -10.04 -22.95 1.29
N ASP A 202 -10.38 -23.51 0.13
CA ASP A 202 -11.28 -22.91 -0.87
C ASP A 202 -12.62 -22.48 -0.29
N GLU A 203 -13.08 -23.18 0.75
CA GLU A 203 -14.34 -22.94 1.45
C GLU A 203 -14.39 -21.61 2.21
N TYR A 204 -13.27 -20.97 2.53
CA TYR A 204 -13.25 -19.76 3.37
C TYR A 204 -12.78 -18.50 2.63
N VAL A 205 -12.34 -18.64 1.38
CA VAL A 205 -11.80 -17.52 0.58
C VAL A 205 -12.87 -16.48 0.30
N TYR A 206 -14.13 -16.90 0.18
CA TYR A 206 -15.25 -15.98 -0.04
C TYR A 206 -15.41 -14.99 1.12
N ILE A 207 -15.09 -15.39 2.36
CA ILE A 207 -15.16 -14.52 3.54
C ILE A 207 -14.17 -13.38 3.37
N TRP A 208 -12.96 -13.69 2.88
CA TRP A 208 -11.95 -12.69 2.61
C TRP A 208 -12.37 -11.71 1.50
N ILE A 209 -12.87 -12.24 0.37
CA ILE A 209 -13.36 -11.41 -0.74
C ILE A 209 -14.50 -10.50 -0.29
N LEU A 210 -15.44 -11.03 0.51
CA LEU A 210 -16.56 -10.24 1.00
C LEU A 210 -16.11 -9.21 2.05
N SER A 211 -15.13 -9.55 2.89
CA SER A 211 -14.56 -8.62 3.87
C SER A 211 -13.76 -7.48 3.22
N SER A 212 -13.22 -7.66 2.01
CA SER A 212 -12.48 -6.60 1.30
C SER A 212 -13.41 -5.56 0.66
N VAL A 213 -14.68 -5.89 0.41
CA VAL A 213 -15.70 -4.95 -0.11
C VAL A 213 -15.84 -3.69 0.76
N PRO A 214 -16.13 -3.77 2.08
CA PRO A 214 -16.22 -2.58 2.93
C PRO A 214 -14.88 -1.85 3.00
N PHE A 215 -13.74 -2.54 2.92
CA PHE A 215 -12.43 -1.90 2.86
C PHE A 215 -12.26 -1.06 1.59
N TYR A 216 -12.64 -1.57 0.42
CA TYR A 216 -12.57 -0.78 -0.82
C TYR A 216 -13.51 0.42 -0.81
N ILE A 217 -14.71 0.28 -0.24
CA ILE A 217 -15.65 1.40 -0.06
C ILE A 217 -15.02 2.46 0.86
N TYR A 218 -14.49 2.04 2.01
CA TYR A 218 -13.86 2.93 2.96
C TYR A 218 -12.64 3.65 2.34
N LEU A 219 -11.81 2.93 1.59
CA LEU A 219 -10.70 3.48 0.82
C LEU A 219 -11.17 4.56 -0.16
N PHE A 220 -12.23 4.27 -0.91
CA PHE A 220 -12.80 5.20 -1.87
C PHE A 220 -13.28 6.49 -1.20
N LEU A 221 -14.02 6.36 -0.09
CA LEU A 221 -14.49 7.50 0.70
C LEU A 221 -13.33 8.31 1.29
N CYS A 222 -12.27 7.65 1.79
CA CYS A 222 -11.07 8.35 2.27
C CYS A 222 -10.44 9.20 1.17
N TYR A 223 -10.33 8.71 -0.06
CA TYR A 223 -9.78 9.48 -1.18
C TYR A 223 -10.67 10.66 -1.61
N LEU A 224 -12.00 10.52 -1.48
CA LEU A 224 -12.94 11.62 -1.75
C LEU A 224 -12.89 12.69 -0.65
N ASN A 225 -12.87 12.27 0.62
CA ASN A 225 -12.76 13.19 1.74
C ASN A 225 -11.42 13.93 1.72
N TYR A 226 -10.33 13.22 1.40
CA TYR A 226 -9.02 13.85 1.23
C TYR A 226 -9.03 14.93 0.14
N LEU A 227 -9.74 14.71 -0.97
CA LEU A 227 -9.89 15.73 -2.02
C LEU A 227 -10.62 16.97 -1.50
N LEU A 228 -11.63 16.80 -0.65
CA LEU A 228 -12.46 17.88 -0.12
C LEU A 228 -11.68 18.78 0.85
N PHE A 229 -10.82 18.19 1.68
CA PHE A 229 -10.00 18.92 2.67
C PHE A 229 -8.55 19.12 2.22
N TYR A 230 -8.23 18.86 0.95
CA TYR A 230 -6.85 18.79 0.47
C TYR A 230 -6.05 20.06 0.74
N GLU A 231 -6.62 21.23 0.45
CA GLU A 231 -5.92 22.51 0.58
C GLU A 231 -5.58 22.82 2.04
N GLN A 232 -6.48 22.51 2.98
CA GLN A 232 -6.24 22.67 4.42
C GLN A 232 -5.15 21.70 4.92
N VAL A 233 -5.20 20.45 4.45
CA VAL A 233 -4.24 19.41 4.84
C VAL A 233 -2.85 19.71 4.28
N GLU A 234 -2.74 20.13 3.01
CA GLU A 234 -1.45 20.45 2.40
C GLU A 234 -0.83 21.71 3.03
N ASN A 235 -1.62 22.76 3.28
CA ASN A 235 -1.12 23.98 3.93
C ASN A 235 -0.59 23.69 5.34
N ALA A 236 -1.31 22.88 6.13
CA ALA A 236 -0.85 22.49 7.46
C ALA A 236 0.38 21.56 7.42
N MET A 237 0.54 20.72 6.38
CA MET A 237 1.78 19.96 6.19
C MET A 237 2.95 20.86 5.81
N GLU A 238 2.75 21.84 4.92
CA GLU A 238 3.80 22.79 4.52
C GLU A 238 4.26 23.64 5.72
N ASP A 239 3.33 24.23 6.48
CA ASP A 239 3.64 25.01 7.69
C ASP A 239 4.40 24.18 8.73
N GLY A 240 3.93 22.96 8.98
CA GLY A 240 4.55 22.06 9.94
C GLY A 240 5.95 21.58 9.52
N MET A 241 6.17 21.30 8.23
CA MET A 241 7.51 20.97 7.72
C MET A 241 8.51 22.12 7.86
N THR A 242 8.08 23.36 7.64
CA THR A 242 8.93 24.55 7.86
C THR A 242 9.33 24.68 9.33
N SER A 243 8.39 24.44 10.25
CA SER A 243 8.69 24.49 11.69
C SER A 243 9.66 23.39 12.17
N GLU A 244 9.56 22.15 11.67
CA GLU A 244 10.52 21.08 12.00
C GLU A 244 11.93 21.39 11.44
N GLU A 245 12.03 21.99 10.24
CA GLU A 245 13.33 22.39 9.67
C GLU A 245 13.98 23.53 10.46
N GLU A 246 13.19 24.50 10.93
CA GLU A 246 13.67 25.59 11.79
C GLU A 246 14.15 25.06 13.15
N ASP A 247 13.40 24.19 13.81
CA ASP A 247 13.77 23.63 15.11
C ASP A 247 15.01 22.72 15.04
N LEU A 248 15.16 21.96 13.94
CA LEU A 248 16.37 21.15 13.69
C LEU A 248 17.61 22.03 13.44
N CYS A 249 17.43 23.16 12.75
CA CYS A 249 18.52 24.11 12.49
C CYS A 249 18.96 24.77 13.82
N ASP A 250 17.99 25.18 14.65
CA ASP A 250 18.25 25.80 15.95
C ASP A 250 18.92 24.83 16.95
N THR A 251 18.48 23.57 17.01
CA THR A 251 19.15 22.55 17.83
C THR A 251 20.56 22.25 17.34
N THR A 252 20.79 22.16 16.03
CA THR A 252 22.13 21.96 15.46
C THR A 252 23.04 23.14 15.78
N ASN A 253 22.54 24.38 15.66
CA ASN A 253 23.29 25.60 15.98
C ASN A 253 23.63 25.68 17.47
N ARG A 254 22.70 25.30 18.37
CA ARG A 254 22.95 25.21 19.82
C ARG A 254 23.98 24.14 20.17
N GLU A 255 23.91 22.95 19.59
CA GLU A 255 24.90 21.89 19.81
C GLU A 255 26.31 22.29 19.32
N GLN A 256 26.39 22.99 18.19
CA GLN A 256 27.67 23.50 17.67
C GLN A 256 28.25 24.58 18.59
N ALA A 257 27.43 25.54 19.06
CA ALA A 257 27.85 26.55 20.02
C ALA A 257 28.33 25.92 21.34
N GLN A 258 27.60 24.91 21.84
CA GLN A 258 27.93 24.23 23.09
C GLN A 258 29.21 23.37 22.99
N ARG A 259 29.53 22.82 21.82
CA ARG A 259 30.82 22.15 21.56
C ARG A 259 31.99 23.13 21.51
N GLN A 260 31.78 24.34 20.99
CA GLN A 260 32.81 25.38 20.91
C GLN A 260 33.19 25.94 22.28
N ASP A 261 32.26 25.96 23.24
CA ASP A 261 32.48 26.47 24.59
C ASP A 261 33.09 25.46 25.59
N THR A 262 33.23 24.18 25.22
CA THR A 262 33.95 23.18 26.04
C THR A 262 35.46 23.20 25.76
N PRO A 263 36.33 23.66 26.68
CA PRO A 263 37.78 23.63 26.46
C PRO A 263 38.29 22.19 26.52
N PHE A 264 39.09 21.80 25.53
CA PHE A 264 39.74 20.49 25.47
C PHE A 264 40.79 20.37 26.60
N SER A 265 40.39 19.89 27.78
CA SER A 265 41.33 19.63 28.87
C SER A 265 42.14 18.36 28.55
N MET A 266 43.38 18.52 28.08
CA MET A 266 44.32 17.41 28.01
C MET A 266 44.73 16.97 29.43
N PRO A 267 44.64 15.68 29.76
CA PRO A 267 45.23 15.17 31.00
C PRO A 267 46.77 15.20 30.89
N LYS A 268 47.42 15.74 31.92
CA LYS A 268 48.88 15.72 32.10
C LYS A 268 49.38 14.32 32.42
#